data_AF-A0A257IZS2-F1
#
_entry.id   AF-A0A257IZS2-F1
#
_cell.length_a   1.000
_cell.length_b   1.000
_cell.length_c   1.000
_cell.angle_alpha   90.00
_cell.angle_beta   90.00
_cell.angle_gamma   90.00
#
_symmetry.space_group_name_H-M   'P 1'
#
loop_
_entity.id
_entity.type
_entity.pdbx_description
1 polymer ?
#
loop_
_entity_poly.entity_id
_entity_poly.type
_entity_poly.pdbx_seq_one_letter_code
_entity_poly.pdbx_strand_id
1 'polypeptide(L)'
;LLDEWCDGQRSVLISTHQVEEIEGLLSDVLMLNEGRLVLNTSLAAIDQRFVALAHDPAAAQAVAAAHPLLRYRLPGHSGGGSAALFDGPPPDAVAALGQRVRPSLVDLFIALTRAPELDRRHG
;
A
#
# COMPACT_ATOMS: atom_id res chain seq x y z
N LEU A 1 7.97 -25.91 -1.71
CA LEU A 1 6.91 -26.45 -0.83
C LEU A 1 5.59 -25.69 -0.94
N LEU A 2 5.54 -24.35 -0.98
CA LEU A 2 4.30 -23.63 -1.28
C LEU A 2 3.94 -23.62 -2.78
N ASP A 3 4.94 -23.47 -3.66
CA ASP A 3 4.72 -23.54 -5.12
C ASP A 3 4.10 -24.86 -5.61
N GLU A 4 4.37 -25.97 -4.92
CA GLU A 4 3.80 -27.28 -5.26
C GLU A 4 2.31 -27.42 -4.91
N TRP A 5 1.75 -26.50 -4.11
CA TRP A 5 0.34 -26.50 -3.70
C TRP A 5 -0.48 -25.46 -4.47
N CYS A 6 0.17 -24.52 -5.14
CA CYS A 6 -0.46 -23.55 -6.05
C CYS A 6 -0.66 -24.16 -7.45
N ASP A 7 -1.30 -25.34 -7.51
CA ASP A 7 -1.53 -26.11 -8.76
C ASP A 7 -2.82 -25.68 -9.50
N GLY A 8 -3.47 -24.59 -9.08
CA GLY A 8 -4.73 -24.12 -9.66
C GLY A 8 -5.95 -24.99 -9.35
N GLN A 9 -5.81 -26.03 -8.52
CA GLN A 9 -6.91 -26.86 -8.02
C GLN A 9 -7.14 -26.69 -6.52
N ARG A 10 -6.29 -25.92 -5.83
CA ARG A 10 -6.34 -25.71 -4.39
C ARG A 10 -6.16 -24.23 -4.07
N SER A 11 -6.93 -23.75 -3.10
CA SER A 11 -6.79 -22.41 -2.54
C SER A 11 -6.12 -22.50 -1.17
N VAL A 12 -5.05 -21.73 -0.97
CA VAL A 12 -4.35 -21.64 0.32
C VAL A 12 -4.73 -20.32 0.98
N LEU A 13 -5.31 -20.41 2.19
CA LEU A 13 -5.59 -19.23 3.01
C LEU A 13 -4.50 -19.09 4.07
N ILE A 14 -3.81 -17.94 4.04
CA ILE A 14 -2.76 -17.61 5.01
C ILE A 14 -3.26 -16.44 5.86
N SER A 15 -3.23 -16.61 7.18
CA SER A 15 -3.48 -15.53 8.14
C SER A 15 -2.18 -15.21 8.86
N THR A 16 -1.62 -14.03 8.60
CA THR A 16 -0.37 -13.56 9.22
C THR A 16 -0.44 -12.06 9.49
N HIS A 17 0.34 -11.62 10.47
CA HIS A 17 0.64 -10.20 10.67
C HIS A 17 1.92 -9.79 9.92
N GLN A 18 2.85 -10.72 9.72
CA GLN A 18 4.10 -10.47 8.99
C GLN A 18 3.90 -10.94 7.55
N VAL A 19 3.83 -9.99 6.63
CA VAL A 19 3.46 -10.25 5.23
C VAL A 19 4.65 -10.12 4.28
N GLU A 20 5.71 -9.43 4.71
CA GLU A 20 6.88 -9.12 3.89
C GLU A 20 7.57 -10.38 3.33
N GLU A 21 7.60 -11.48 4.10
CA GLU A 21 8.27 -12.72 3.69
C GLU A 21 7.46 -13.55 2.67
N ILE A 22 6.14 -13.34 2.59
CA ILE A 22 5.24 -14.15 1.76
C ILE A 22 4.65 -13.37 0.58
N GLU A 23 4.91 -12.05 0.49
CA GLU A 23 4.28 -11.16 -0.49
C GLU A 23 4.45 -11.64 -1.93
N GLY A 24 5.61 -12.23 -2.26
CA GLY A 24 5.88 -12.78 -3.59
C GLY A 24 5.11 -14.06 -3.94
N LEU A 25 4.49 -14.72 -2.96
CA LEU A 25 3.71 -15.96 -3.15
C LEU A 25 2.21 -15.70 -3.22
N LEU A 26 1.78 -14.51 -2.83
CA LEU A 26 0.37 -14.14 -2.77
C LEU A 26 -0.14 -13.69 -4.15
N SER A 27 -1.41 -13.99 -4.42
CA SER A 27 -2.12 -13.49 -5.62
C SER A 27 -3.12 -12.39 -5.24
N ASP A 28 -3.87 -12.65 -4.17
CA ASP A 28 -4.91 -11.79 -3.62
C ASP A 28 -4.63 -11.51 -2.15
N VAL A 29 -5.10 -10.36 -1.68
CA VAL A 29 -5.03 -9.98 -0.28
C VAL A 29 -6.40 -9.55 0.23
N LEU A 30 -6.73 -10.04 1.42
CA LEU A 30 -7.86 -9.58 2.20
C LEU A 30 -7.34 -8.94 3.48
N MET A 31 -7.76 -7.72 3.75
CA MET A 31 -7.42 -7.02 4.98
C MET A 31 -8.68 -6.86 5.84
N LEU A 32 -8.56 -7.27 7.11
CA LEU A 32 -9.63 -7.16 8.09
C LEU A 32 -9.20 -6.21 9.21
N ASN A 33 -10.08 -5.28 9.58
CA ASN A 33 -9.90 -4.42 10.75
C ASN A 33 -11.15 -4.50 11.63
N GLU A 34 -10.98 -4.91 12.89
CA GLU A 34 -12.09 -5.07 13.87
C GLU A 34 -13.29 -5.87 13.31
N GLY A 35 -13.01 -6.94 12.55
CA GLY A 35 -14.04 -7.80 11.94
C GLY A 35 -14.70 -7.23 10.68
N ARG A 36 -14.24 -6.08 10.17
CA ARG A 36 -14.69 -5.49 8.91
C ARG A 36 -13.65 -5.68 7.82
N LEU A 37 -14.12 -6.02 6.62
CA LEU A 37 -13.28 -6.10 5.44
C LEU A 37 -12.95 -4.67 4.96
N VAL A 38 -11.67 -4.31 4.99
CA VAL A 38 -11.20 -2.98 4.57
C VAL A 38 -10.50 -2.99 3.21
N LEU A 39 -10.09 -4.17 2.74
CA LEU A 39 -9.54 -4.36 1.39
C LEU A 39 -9.79 -5.80 0.95
N ASN A 40 -10.18 -5.97 -0.31
CA ASN A 40 -10.26 -7.26 -0.99
C ASN A 40 -9.91 -7.05 -2.47
N THR A 41 -8.68 -7.36 -2.85
CA THR A 41 -8.21 -7.14 -4.21
C THR A 41 -6.93 -7.93 -4.48
N SER A 42 -6.52 -7.98 -5.75
CA SER A 42 -5.26 -8.62 -6.15
C SER A 42 -4.06 -7.72 -5.90
N LEU A 43 -2.88 -8.30 -5.72
CA LEU A 43 -1.63 -7.54 -5.59
C LEU A 43 -1.34 -6.68 -6.83
N ALA A 44 -1.67 -7.19 -8.02
CA ALA A 44 -1.54 -6.43 -9.26
C ALA A 44 -2.45 -5.18 -9.28
N ALA A 45 -3.67 -5.29 -8.74
CA ALA A 45 -4.56 -4.13 -8.63
C ALA A 45 -4.07 -3.12 -7.59
N ILE A 46 -3.46 -3.57 -6.49
CA ILE A 46 -2.81 -2.69 -5.51
C ILE A 46 -1.68 -1.90 -6.14
N ASP A 47 -0.79 -2.57 -6.86
CA ASP A 47 0.37 -1.92 -7.51
C ASP A 47 -0.06 -0.87 -8.55
N GLN A 48 -1.24 -1.04 -9.17
CA GLN A 48 -1.81 -0.07 -10.11
C GLN A 48 -2.54 1.08 -9.42
N ARG A 49 -3.34 0.77 -8.39
CA ARG A 49 -4.20 1.72 -7.70
C ARG A 49 -3.42 2.59 -6.72
N PHE A 50 -2.62 2.00 -5.85
CA PHE A 50 -1.95 2.72 -4.78
C PHE A 50 -0.57 3.17 -5.21
N VAL A 51 -0.27 4.43 -4.94
CA VAL A 51 1.02 5.03 -5.29
C VAL A 51 1.70 5.49 -4.02
N ALA A 52 2.81 4.87 -3.66
CA ALA A 52 3.71 5.42 -2.67
C ALA A 52 4.74 6.32 -3.36
N LEU A 53 4.89 7.54 -2.87
CA LEU A 53 5.84 8.52 -3.39
C LEU A 53 6.85 8.83 -2.29
N ALA A 54 8.09 8.38 -2.48
CA ALA A 54 9.21 8.77 -1.64
C ALA A 54 9.69 10.16 -2.06
N HIS A 55 9.86 11.07 -1.10
CA HIS A 55 10.17 12.46 -1.35
C HIS A 55 11.10 13.02 -0.27
N ASP A 56 11.83 14.07 -0.64
CA ASP A 56 12.69 14.80 0.30
C ASP A 56 11.87 15.67 1.27
N PRO A 57 12.45 16.06 2.42
CA PRO A 57 11.80 16.96 3.37
C PRO A 57 11.38 18.29 2.75
N ALA A 58 12.11 18.79 1.75
CA ALA A 58 11.78 20.03 1.02
C ALA A 58 10.44 19.94 0.28
N ALA A 59 10.06 18.76 -0.20
CA ALA A 59 8.80 18.52 -0.90
C ALA A 59 7.62 18.21 0.05
N ALA A 60 7.89 18.07 1.36
CA ALA A 60 6.90 17.56 2.31
C ALA A 60 5.62 18.41 2.40
N GLN A 61 5.72 19.73 2.25
CA GLN A 61 4.55 20.60 2.29
C GLN A 61 3.67 20.46 1.03
N ALA A 62 4.28 20.40 -0.15
CA ALA A 62 3.57 20.19 -1.41
C ALA A 62 2.88 18.81 -1.45
N VAL A 63 3.59 17.77 -0.99
CA VAL A 63 3.05 16.41 -0.86
C VAL A 63 1.88 16.38 0.12
N ALA A 64 2.01 17.02 1.29
CA ALA A 64 0.92 17.08 2.27
C ALA A 64 -0.33 17.82 1.72
N ALA A 65 -0.13 18.89 0.95
CA ALA A 65 -1.21 19.62 0.30
C ALA A 65 -1.93 18.82 -0.80
N ALA A 66 -1.35 17.71 -1.28
CA ALA A 66 -2.01 16.77 -2.18
C ALA A 66 -2.84 15.69 -1.48
N HIS A 67 -3.03 15.79 -0.16
CA HIS A 67 -3.93 14.93 0.62
C HIS A 67 -3.64 13.42 0.46
N PRO A 68 -2.42 12.95 0.78
CA PRO A 68 -2.13 11.53 0.81
C PRO A 68 -2.95 10.81 1.90
N LEU A 69 -3.19 9.52 1.69
CA LEU A 69 -3.82 8.63 2.67
C LEU A 69 -2.97 8.45 3.93
N LEU A 70 -1.66 8.31 3.75
CA LEU A 70 -0.72 8.09 4.83
C LEU A 70 0.61 8.76 4.50
N ARG A 71 1.27 9.29 5.53
CA ARG A 71 2.64 9.81 5.45
C ARG A 71 3.48 9.10 6.50
N TYR A 72 4.64 8.61 6.12
CA TYR A 72 5.52 7.85 6.98
C TYR A 72 6.98 8.12 6.63
N ARG A 73 7.89 7.83 7.57
CA ARG A 73 9.33 7.92 7.30
C ARG A 73 9.78 6.64 6.64
N LEU A 74 10.63 6.76 5.60
CA LEU A 74 11.16 5.62 4.88
C LEU A 74 12.61 5.36 5.34
N PRO A 75 12.88 4.30 6.13
CA PRO A 75 14.24 3.98 6.55
C PRO A 75 15.08 3.60 5.33
N GLY A 76 16.34 4.07 5.27
CA GLY A 76 17.27 3.68 4.20
C GLY A 76 17.25 4.55 2.95
N HIS A 77 16.34 5.52 2.82
CA HIS A 77 16.51 6.60 1.83
C HIS A 77 17.60 7.56 2.30
N SER A 78 18.69 7.62 1.53
CA SER A 78 19.84 8.50 1.77
C SER A 78 19.38 9.96 1.85
N GLY A 79 19.24 10.49 3.07
CA GLY A 79 18.75 11.86 3.31
C GLY A 79 17.58 11.98 4.30
N GLY A 80 17.07 10.87 4.85
CA GLY A 80 15.94 10.93 5.80
C GLY A 80 14.60 11.22 5.12
N GLY A 81 14.44 10.71 3.89
CA GLY A 81 13.24 10.86 3.08
C GLY A 81 11.98 10.33 3.76
N SER A 82 10.85 10.93 3.38
CA SER A 82 9.52 10.49 3.79
C SER A 82 8.81 9.89 2.59
N ALA A 83 7.86 8.99 2.84
CA ALA A 83 6.98 8.47 1.82
C ALA A 83 5.55 8.92 2.11
N ALA A 84 4.79 9.13 1.04
CA ALA A 84 3.37 9.43 1.09
C ALA A 84 2.61 8.45 0.21
N LEU A 85 1.58 7.82 0.77
CA LEU A 85 0.72 6.87 0.08
C LEU A 85 -0.53 7.57 -0.45
N PHE A 86 -0.86 7.34 -1.71
CA PHE A 86 -2.02 7.89 -2.40
C PHE A 86 -2.93 6.76 -2.90
N ASP A 87 -4.24 7.01 -2.90
CA ASP A 87 -5.22 6.22 -3.67
C ASP A 87 -5.34 6.85 -5.06
N GLY A 88 -4.73 6.21 -6.05
CA GLY A 88 -4.56 6.75 -7.40
C GLY A 88 -3.27 7.57 -7.57
N PRO A 89 -3.00 8.02 -8.81
CA PRO A 89 -1.83 8.83 -9.10
C PRO A 89 -1.93 10.21 -8.42
N PRO A 90 -0.87 10.67 -7.72
CA PRO A 90 -0.82 12.03 -7.20
C PRO A 90 -0.77 13.04 -8.37
N PRO A 91 -1.09 14.33 -8.13
CA PRO A 91 -0.96 15.37 -9.15
C PRO A 91 0.44 15.38 -9.77
N ASP A 92 0.56 15.64 -11.09
CA ASP A 92 1.85 15.61 -11.80
C ASP A 92 2.92 16.50 -11.16
N ALA A 93 2.51 17.67 -10.67
CA ALA A 93 3.39 18.59 -9.95
C ALA A 93 3.98 17.98 -8.67
N VAL A 94 3.28 17.05 -8.02
CA VAL A 94 3.74 16.33 -6.83
C VAL A 94 4.50 15.07 -7.21
N ALA A 95 4.04 14.34 -8.24
CA ALA A 95 4.75 13.18 -8.77
C ALA A 95 6.19 13.53 -9.19
N ALA A 96 6.41 14.73 -9.74
CA ALA A 96 7.73 15.24 -10.12
C ALA A 96 8.66 15.58 -8.94
N LEU A 97 8.13 15.69 -7.71
CA LEU A 97 8.89 16.06 -6.50
C LEU A 97 9.41 14.85 -5.72
N GLY A 98 9.18 13.64 -6.23
CA GLY A 98 9.57 12.41 -5.57
C GLY A 98 9.77 11.26 -6.55
N GLN A 99 9.99 10.07 -5.99
CA GLN A 99 10.15 8.83 -6.72
C GLN A 99 9.06 7.86 -6.33
N ARG A 100 8.40 7.26 -7.32
CA ARG A 100 7.40 6.22 -7.07
C ARG A 100 8.11 4.99 -6.49
N VAL A 101 7.63 4.54 -5.34
CA VAL A 101 8.06 3.31 -4.69
C VAL A 101 6.86 2.37 -4.57
N ARG A 102 7.15 1.07 -4.39
CA ARG A 102 6.10 0.09 -4.14
C ARG A 102 5.54 0.31 -2.72
N PRO A 103 4.22 0.41 -2.54
CA PRO A 103 3.64 0.51 -1.22
C PRO A 103 3.80 -0.81 -0.47
N SER A 104 4.18 -0.75 0.82
CA SER A 104 4.09 -1.93 1.70
C SER A 104 2.63 -2.21 2.02
N LEU A 105 2.27 -3.50 2.08
CA LEU A 105 0.93 -3.92 2.53
C LEU A 105 0.64 -3.48 3.97
N VAL A 106 1.67 -3.38 4.82
CA VAL A 106 1.52 -2.88 6.20
C VAL A 106 1.14 -1.40 6.20
N ASP A 107 1.84 -0.58 5.43
CA ASP A 107 1.54 0.85 5.31
C ASP A 107 0.15 1.06 4.70
N LEU A 108 -0.21 0.25 3.70
CA LEU A 108 -1.54 0.27 3.10
C LEU A 108 -2.63 -0.08 4.12
N PHE A 109 -2.41 -1.10 4.95
CA PHE A 109 -3.35 -1.44 6.03
C PHE A 109 -3.53 -0.28 7.01
N ILE A 110 -2.43 0.35 7.46
CA ILE A 110 -2.49 1.52 8.36
C ILE A 110 -3.22 2.69 7.69
N ALA A 111 -3.01 2.92 6.40
CA ALA A 111 -3.67 3.97 5.66
C ALA A 111 -5.19 3.76 5.58
N LEU A 112 -5.62 2.53 5.26
CA LEU A 112 -7.03 2.18 5.10
C LEU A 112 -7.76 2.13 6.45
N THR A 113 -7.10 1.69 7.52
CA THR A 113 -7.68 1.70 8.87
C THR A 113 -7.81 3.10 9.48
N ARG A 114 -6.98 4.06 9.05
CA ARG A 114 -7.07 5.46 9.47
C ARG A 114 -8.05 6.30 8.63
N ALA A 115 -8.41 5.83 7.43
CA ALA A 115 -9.31 6.51 6.50
C ALA A 115 -10.57 5.65 6.22
N PRO A 116 -11.48 5.50 7.20
CA PRO A 116 -12.66 4.62 7.10
C PRO A 116 -13.69 5.05 6.04
N GLU A 117 -13.55 6.23 5.42
CA GLU A 117 -14.48 6.74 4.40
C GLU A 117 -14.26 6.14 3.00
N LEU A 118 -13.07 5.58 2.72
CA LEU A 118 -12.73 4.97 1.43
C LEU A 118 -13.34 3.57 1.24
N ASP A 119 -13.76 2.95 2.33
CA ASP A 119 -14.41 1.63 2.40
C ASP A 119 -15.76 1.62 1.64
N ARG A 120 -16.46 2.76 1.55
CA ARG A 120 -17.83 2.83 1.00
C ARG A 120 -17.95 2.81 -0.52
N ARG A 121 -16.85 2.80 -1.29
CA ARG A 121 -16.93 2.89 -2.77
C ARG A 121 -17.03 1.55 -3.51
N HIS A 122 -17.07 0.42 -2.80
CA HIS A 122 -17.26 -0.90 -3.40
C HIS A 122 -18.30 -1.75 -2.65
N GLY A 123 -19.52 -1.24 -2.57
CA GLY A 123 -20.73 -2.01 -2.23
C GLY A 123 -21.67 -2.07 -3.42
#